data_AF-A0A6P4XXH1-F1
#
_entry.id   AF-A0A6P4XXH1-F1
#
_cell.length_a   1.000
_cell.length_b   1.000
_cell.length_c   1.000
_cell.angle_alpha   90.00
_cell.angle_beta   90.00
_cell.angle_gamma   90.00
#
_symmetry.space_group_name_H-M   'P 1'
#
loop_
_entity.id
_entity.type
_entity.pdbx_description
1 polymer ?
#
loop_
_entity_poly.entity_id
_entity_poly.type
_entity_poly.pdbx_seq_one_letter_code
_entity_poly.pdbx_strand_id
1 'polypeptide(L)'
;MCRPQGNPTSTNPIASIFAWTRGLEHRGKLDGNQDLVKFCQTLEQACIDTVDSGKMTKDLAGCVYGGMANVKPGQYLYTMDFLEAIEEELKRKMGN
;
A
#
# COMPACT_ATOMS: atom_id res chain seq x y z
N MET A 1 -14.50 -7.52 20.47
CA MET A 1 -13.22 -8.11 20.01
C MET A 1 -12.11 -7.10 20.25
N CYS A 2 -11.38 -7.23 21.36
CA CYS A 2 -10.24 -6.37 21.70
C CYS A 2 -8.99 -6.90 20.99
N ARG A 3 -8.35 -6.10 20.13
CA ARG A 3 -7.00 -6.42 19.62
C ARG A 3 -5.96 -5.99 20.67
N PRO A 4 -5.02 -6.84 21.10
CA PRO A 4 -3.95 -6.41 22.00
C PRO A 4 -3.06 -5.38 21.30
N GLN A 5 -2.91 -4.22 21.92
CA GLN A 5 -1.89 -3.23 21.60
C GLN A 5 -0.50 -3.85 21.83
N GLY A 6 0.39 -3.85 20.84
CA GLY A 6 1.83 -3.93 21.15
C GLY A 6 2.75 -4.61 20.14
N ASN A 7 2.26 -5.48 19.24
CA ASN A 7 3.17 -6.14 18.29
C ASN A 7 3.13 -5.47 16.91
N PRO A 8 4.28 -5.01 16.37
CA PRO A 8 4.36 -4.48 15.01
C PRO A 8 3.92 -5.59 14.04
N THR A 9 2.69 -5.47 13.57
CA THR A 9 2.07 -6.48 12.71
C THR A 9 2.36 -6.05 11.29
N SER A 10 3.14 -6.84 10.54
CA SER A 10 3.39 -6.64 9.11
C SER A 10 2.21 -7.17 8.29
N THR A 11 0.98 -6.74 8.57
CA THR A 11 -0.16 -7.09 7.72
C THR A 11 -0.09 -6.23 6.48
N ASN A 12 0.03 -6.85 5.31
CA ASN A 12 0.01 -6.15 4.03
C ASN A 12 -1.24 -5.24 3.90
N PRO A 13 -1.10 -3.90 3.99
CA PRO A 13 -2.25 -2.99 3.95
C PRO A 13 -2.75 -2.76 2.51
N ILE A 14 -2.00 -3.22 1.49
CA ILE A 14 -2.34 -3.03 0.07
C ILE A 14 -3.72 -3.60 -0.24
N ALA A 15 -4.06 -4.78 0.26
CA ALA A 15 -5.37 -5.38 0.01
C ALA A 15 -6.53 -4.50 0.53
N SER A 16 -6.36 -3.91 1.71
CA SER A 16 -7.35 -2.99 2.29
C SER A 16 -7.42 -1.69 1.49
N ILE A 17 -6.28 -1.14 1.07
CA ILE A 17 -6.23 0.08 0.25
C ILE A 17 -6.96 -0.17 -1.08
N PHE A 18 -6.65 -1.26 -1.77
CA PHE A 18 -7.28 -1.62 -3.05
C PHE A 18 -8.78 -1.85 -2.92
N ALA A 19 -9.25 -2.42 -1.81
CA ALA A 19 -10.69 -2.55 -1.55
C ALA A 19 -11.39 -1.18 -1.50
N TRP A 20 -10.79 -0.20 -0.83
CA TRP A 20 -11.32 1.16 -0.76
C TRP A 20 -11.23 1.91 -2.09
N THR A 21 -10.07 1.87 -2.77
CA THR A 21 -9.88 2.57 -4.05
C THR A 21 -10.83 2.05 -5.10
N ARG A 22 -11.09 0.74 -5.16
CA ARG A 22 -12.05 0.16 -6.12
C ARG A 22 -13.49 0.55 -5.83
N GLY A 23 -13.89 0.59 -4.56
CA GLY A 23 -15.21 1.08 -4.16
C GLY A 23 -15.41 2.56 -4.49
N LEU A 24 -14.41 3.39 -4.20
CA LEU A 24 -14.42 4.82 -4.49
C LEU A 24 -14.33 5.11 -5.99
N GLU A 25 -13.53 4.36 -6.75
CA GLU A 25 -13.43 4.48 -8.20
C GLU A 25 -14.78 4.17 -8.85
N HIS A 26 -15.45 3.09 -8.41
CA HIS A 26 -16.78 2.75 -8.91
C HIS A 26 -17.80 3.86 -8.60
N ARG A 27 -17.78 4.39 -7.37
CA ARG A 27 -18.63 5.51 -6.98
C ARG A 27 -18.33 6.77 -7.79
N GLY A 28 -17.06 7.10 -8.00
CA GLY A 28 -16.63 8.24 -8.80
C GLY A 28 -17.10 8.15 -10.26
N LYS A 29 -17.10 6.94 -10.84
CA LYS A 29 -17.64 6.71 -12.20
C LYS A 29 -19.16 6.94 -12.25
N LEU A 30 -19.91 6.50 -11.24
CA LEU A 30 -21.36 6.72 -11.15
C LEU A 30 -21.71 8.20 -10.97
N ASP A 31 -20.92 8.91 -10.15
CA ASP A 31 -21.15 10.32 -9.82
C ASP A 31 -20.54 11.27 -10.87
N GLY A 32 -19.87 10.76 -11.91
CA GLY A 32 -19.19 11.56 -12.92
C GLY A 32 -17.94 12.32 -12.41
N ASN A 33 -17.45 11.96 -11.23
CA ASN A 33 -16.32 12.60 -10.57
C ASN A 33 -14.99 11.98 -11.05
N GLN A 34 -14.44 12.55 -12.12
CA GLN A 34 -13.16 12.09 -12.68
C GLN A 34 -11.97 12.34 -11.75
N ASP A 35 -12.02 13.36 -10.89
CA ASP A 35 -10.93 13.66 -9.96
C ASP A 35 -10.82 12.57 -8.89
N LEU A 36 -11.96 12.05 -8.40
CA LEU A 36 -11.99 10.92 -7.49
C LEU A 36 -11.46 9.64 -8.15
N VAL A 37 -11.85 9.39 -9.40
CA VAL A 37 -11.36 8.24 -10.18
C VAL A 37 -9.84 8.33 -10.37
N LYS A 38 -9.33 9.49 -10.77
CA LYS A 38 -7.89 9.74 -10.90
C LYS A 38 -7.16 9.57 -9.58
N PHE A 39 -7.68 10.13 -8.49
CA PHE A 39 -7.09 9.95 -7.15
C PHE A 39 -6.95 8.46 -6.79
N CYS A 40 -8.00 7.66 -6.99
CA CYS A 40 -7.98 6.23 -6.69
C CYS A 40 -6.92 5.50 -7.52
N GLN A 41 -6.85 5.79 -8.82
CA GLN A 41 -5.86 5.19 -9.73
C GLN A 41 -4.43 5.60 -9.36
N THR A 42 -4.21 6.87 -9.00
CA THR A 42 -2.91 7.37 -8.55
C THR A 42 -2.48 6.70 -7.25
N LEU A 43 -3.40 6.49 -6.31
CA LEU A 43 -3.11 5.78 -5.05
C LEU A 43 -2.76 4.30 -5.29
N GLU A 44 -3.48 3.62 -6.18
CA GLU A 44 -3.11 2.25 -6.58
C GLU A 44 -1.72 2.21 -7.21
N GLN A 45 -1.41 3.15 -8.10
CA GLN A 45 -0.09 3.24 -8.73
C GLN A 45 1.01 3.56 -7.72
N ALA A 46 0.76 4.46 -6.75
CA ALA A 46 1.71 4.77 -5.69
C ALA A 46 2.06 3.53 -4.85
N CYS A 47 1.07 2.66 -4.58
CA CYS A 47 1.32 1.39 -3.88
C CYS A 47 2.22 0.46 -4.68
N ILE A 48 1.98 0.34 -5.99
CA ILE A 48 2.79 -0.49 -6.90
C ILE A 48 4.23 0.06 -6.97
N ASP A 49 4.39 1.36 -7.23
CA ASP A 49 5.69 2.01 -7.36
C ASP A 49 6.50 1.92 -6.06
N THR A 50 5.83 1.99 -4.90
CA THR A 50 6.47 1.78 -3.60
C THR A 50 7.05 0.37 -3.50
N VAL A 51 6.29 -0.66 -3.88
CA VAL A 51 6.79 -2.05 -3.89
C VAL A 51 7.91 -2.24 -4.90
N ASP A 52 7.80 -1.67 -6.10
CA ASP A 52 8.83 -1.74 -7.15
C ASP A 52 10.12 -1.01 -6.76
N SER A 53 10.04 0.02 -5.92
CA SER A 53 11.21 0.69 -5.33
C SER A 53 11.95 -0.17 -4.28
N GLY A 54 11.45 -1.38 -4.00
CA GLY A 54 11.98 -2.30 -3.00
C GLY A 54 11.43 -2.08 -1.60
N LYS A 55 10.55 -1.09 -1.40
CA LYS A 55 9.85 -0.84 -0.14
C LYS A 55 8.61 -1.73 -0.08
N MET A 56 8.69 -2.88 0.58
CA MET A 56 7.59 -3.85 0.65
C MET A 56 7.40 -4.41 2.06
N THR A 57 6.23 -4.98 2.33
CA THR A 57 5.96 -5.65 3.61
C THR A 57 6.57 -7.05 3.66
N LYS A 58 6.70 -7.61 4.88
CA LYS A 58 7.33 -8.91 5.12
C LYS A 58 6.70 -10.06 4.31
N ASP A 59 5.38 -10.04 4.12
CA ASP A 59 4.67 -11.04 3.33
C ASP A 59 5.12 -11.04 1.86
N LEU A 60 5.21 -9.84 1.25
CA LEU A 60 5.66 -9.68 -0.13
C LEU A 60 7.15 -10.02 -0.28
N ALA A 61 7.98 -9.60 0.67
CA ALA A 61 9.39 -10.00 0.69
C ALA A 61 9.53 -11.54 0.74
N GLY A 62 8.71 -12.22 1.54
CA GLY A 62 8.68 -13.68 1.59
C GLY A 62 8.34 -14.31 0.24
N CYS A 63 7.39 -13.73 -0.50
CA CYS A 63 7.05 -14.18 -1.86
C CYS A 63 8.17 -13.93 -2.87
N VAL A 64 8.83 -12.77 -2.81
CA VAL A 64 9.90 -12.38 -3.75
C VAL A 64 11.19 -13.17 -3.51
N TYR A 65 11.59 -13.36 -2.25
CA TYR A 65 12.85 -14.01 -1.88
C TYR A 65 12.73 -15.52 -1.65
N GLY A 66 11.61 -16.14 -2.05
CA GLY A 66 11.43 -17.59 -2.00
C GLY A 66 11.33 -18.17 -0.59
N GLY A 67 10.74 -17.43 0.35
CA GLY A 67 10.43 -17.87 1.71
C GLY A 67 10.90 -16.92 2.80
N MET A 68 10.18 -16.89 3.93
CA MET A 68 10.49 -15.99 5.05
C MET A 68 11.89 -16.20 5.65
N ALA A 69 12.49 -17.39 5.48
CA ALA A 69 13.83 -17.69 5.96
C ALA A 69 14.94 -16.91 5.21
N ASN A 70 14.65 -16.45 3.99
CA ASN A 70 15.60 -15.71 3.15
C ASN A 70 15.44 -14.18 3.29
N VAL A 71 14.39 -13.72 3.98
CA VAL A 71 14.11 -12.30 4.18
C VAL A 71 15.00 -11.75 5.29
N LYS A 72 15.91 -10.85 4.93
CA LYS A 72 16.82 -10.21 5.89
C LYS A 72 16.17 -9.00 6.56
N PRO A 73 16.55 -8.67 7.81
CA PRO A 73 16.20 -7.38 8.42
C PRO A 73 16.66 -6.24 7.50
N GLY A 74 15.74 -5.34 7.13
CA GLY A 74 15.99 -4.25 6.16
C GLY A 74 15.49 -4.50 4.73
N GLN A 75 15.03 -5.72 4.41
CA GLN A 75 14.36 -6.01 3.12
C GLN A 75 12.84 -5.83 3.17
N TYR A 76 12.31 -5.44 4.32
CA TYR A 76 10.88 -5.19 4.50
C TYR A 76 10.66 -3.99 5.42
N LEU A 77 9.51 -3.36 5.25
CA LEU A 77 8.99 -2.28 6.08
C LEU A 77 7.89 -2.79 7.01
N TYR A 78 7.76 -2.12 8.15
CA TYR A 78 6.57 -2.30 8.98
C TYR A 78 5.39 -1.56 8.36
N THR A 79 4.18 -1.89 8.84
CA THR A 79 2.94 -1.35 8.27
C THR A 79 2.90 0.18 8.28
N MET A 80 3.38 0.84 9.34
CA MET A 80 3.40 2.31 9.39
C MET A 80 4.40 2.90 8.41
N ASP A 81 5.65 2.40 8.40
CA ASP A 81 6.69 2.87 7.45
C ASP A 81 6.26 2.66 5.98
N PHE A 82 5.55 1.56 5.70
CA PHE A 82 5.03 1.29 4.37
C PHE A 82 3.88 2.24 4.00
N LEU A 83 3.00 2.59 4.94
CA LEU A 83 1.96 3.59 4.72
C LEU A 83 2.54 4.99 4.49
N GLU A 84 3.57 5.38 5.25
CA GLU A 84 4.29 6.64 5.06
C GLU A 84 4.95 6.68 3.67
N ALA A 85 5.59 5.60 3.26
CA ALA A 85 6.19 5.51 1.92
C ALA A 85 5.17 5.66 0.78
N ILE A 86 3.97 5.06 0.93
CA ILE A 86 2.88 5.25 -0.03
C ILE A 86 2.40 6.71 -0.04
N GLU A 87 2.28 7.33 1.13
CA GLU A 87 1.85 8.73 1.24
C GLU A 87 2.85 9.68 0.57
N GLU A 88 4.15 9.49 0.78
CA GLU A 88 5.21 10.24 0.12
C GLU A 88 5.12 10.10 -1.41
N GLU A 89 4.92 8.87 -1.89
CA GLU A 89 4.84 8.56 -3.31
C GLU A 89 3.56 9.14 -3.94
N LEU A 90 2.44 9.08 -3.23
CA LEU A 90 1.19 9.71 -3.63
C LEU A 90 1.35 11.23 -3.73
N LYS A 91 1.94 11.87 -2.71
CA LYS A 91 2.21 13.31 -2.70
C LYS A 91 3.10 13.71 -3.87
N ARG A 92 4.13 12.91 -4.18
CA ARG A 92 5.01 13.13 -5.33
C ARG A 92 4.26 13.08 -6.66
N LYS A 93 3.28 12.17 -6.80
CA LYS A 93 2.46 12.02 -8.01
C LYS A 93 1.35 13.06 -8.14
N MET A 94 0.82 13.57 -7.03
CA MET A 94 -0.27 14.56 -7.02
C MET A 94 0.21 16.01 -6.93
N GLY A 95 1.44 16.23 -6.43
CA GLY A 95 2.06 17.54 -6.28
C GLY A 95 2.82 18.03 -7.51
N ASN A 96 2.77 17.28 -8.61
CA ASN A 96 3.28 17.63 -9.94
C ASN A 96 2.09 17.78 -10.90
#